data_AF-A0A256YK32-F1
#
_entry.id   AF-A0A256YK32-F1
#
_cell.length_a   1.000
_cell.length_b   1.000
_cell.length_c   1.000
_cell.angle_alpha   90.00
_cell.angle_beta   90.00
_cell.angle_gamma   90.00
#
_symmetry.space_group_name_H-M   'P 1'
#
loop_
_entity.id
_entity.type
_entity.pdbx_description
1 polymer ?
#
loop_
_entity_poly.entity_id
_entity_poly.type
_entity_poly.pdbx_seq_one_letter_code
_entity_poly.pdbx_strand_id
1 'polypeptide(L)'
;MYIVKDYTDSYGCFYVYIQIPLSASLGYHITRVRDSSGRESSTVFEVTNPVSSIKPLAGTVGSRVQVSVTGLTPETFYTVKINDLTIYPFVMSNANGKLNLEFEIPPLPNGTHEIRIVYPATLIRYEDTNRIIESFDVIKISFNVLDGVVLSSSLNKTLDTLKEVRYSLHNVTSKADSLEYRVRDLEQKLNTTNQELITVRSFITVLLIVIFILGVLLIVSLAIFIVKR
;
A
#
# COMPACT_ATOMS: atom_id res chain seq x y z
N MET A 1 -48.33 -11.59 -11.84
CA MET A 1 -49.40 -11.41 -10.85
C MET A 1 -49.16 -12.42 -9.73
N TYR A 2 -48.91 -11.96 -8.50
CA TYR A 2 -48.77 -12.83 -7.34
C TYR A 2 -50.10 -12.82 -6.60
N ILE A 3 -50.65 -14.01 -6.35
CA ILE A 3 -51.97 -14.19 -5.73
C ILE A 3 -51.76 -14.96 -4.44
N VAL A 4 -52.28 -14.42 -3.34
CA VAL A 4 -52.36 -15.10 -2.04
C VAL A 4 -53.84 -15.22 -1.72
N LYS A 5 -54.29 -16.39 -1.27
CA LYS A 5 -55.65 -16.62 -0.79
C LYS A 5 -55.65 -16.59 0.74
N ASP A 6 -56.67 -15.99 1.30
CA ASP A 6 -56.93 -15.99 2.73
C ASP A 6 -58.44 -15.89 2.98
N TYR A 7 -58.86 -16.07 4.23
CA TYR A 7 -60.26 -16.03 4.65
C TYR A 7 -60.53 -14.82 5.54
N THR A 8 -61.72 -14.25 5.40
CA THR A 8 -62.21 -13.25 6.34
C THR A 8 -62.65 -13.90 7.64
N ASP A 9 -62.44 -13.21 8.76
CA ASP A 9 -63.00 -13.56 10.05
C ASP A 9 -64.53 -13.36 10.09
N SER A 10 -65.15 -13.62 11.24
CA SER A 10 -66.59 -13.48 11.45
C SER A 10 -67.11 -12.05 11.29
N TYR A 11 -66.22 -11.04 11.27
CA TYR A 11 -66.55 -9.64 11.07
C TYR A 11 -66.26 -9.16 9.64
N GLY A 12 -65.76 -10.04 8.76
CA GLY A 12 -65.40 -9.70 7.39
C GLY A 12 -63.99 -9.10 7.24
N CYS A 13 -63.15 -9.14 8.28
CA CYS A 13 -61.79 -8.62 8.27
C CYS A 13 -60.78 -9.73 7.93
N PHE A 14 -59.64 -9.38 7.32
CA PHE A 14 -58.53 -10.32 7.12
C PHE A 14 -57.18 -9.59 7.17
N TYR A 15 -56.12 -10.32 7.50
CA TYR A 15 -54.74 -9.82 7.49
C TYR A 15 -53.86 -10.82 6.74
N VAL A 16 -53.22 -10.36 5.67
CA VAL A 16 -52.35 -11.19 4.85
C VAL A 16 -50.99 -10.53 4.68
N TYR A 17 -49.93 -11.32 4.82
CA TYR A 17 -48.59 -10.90 4.46
C TYR A 17 -48.31 -11.29 3.01
N ILE A 18 -47.95 -10.29 2.19
CA ILE A 18 -47.56 -10.51 0.80
C ILE A 18 -46.10 -10.11 0.68
N GLN A 19 -45.26 -11.06 0.30
CA GLN A 19 -43.89 -10.74 -0.11
C GLN A 19 -43.94 -10.04 -1.47
N ILE A 20 -43.38 -8.84 -1.55
CA ILE A 20 -43.23 -8.14 -2.82
C ILE A 20 -42.34 -8.98 -3.73
N PRO A 21 -42.74 -9.21 -5.00
CA PRO A 21 -41.94 -9.99 -5.93
C PRO A 21 -40.56 -9.37 -6.12
N LEU A 22 -39.52 -10.19 -6.12
CA LEU A 22 -38.15 -9.72 -6.37
C LEU A 22 -37.95 -9.15 -7.78
N SER A 23 -38.78 -9.58 -8.73
CA SER A 23 -38.82 -9.04 -10.09
C SER A 23 -39.71 -7.80 -10.22
N ALA A 24 -40.26 -7.27 -9.13
CA ALA A 24 -41.03 -6.05 -9.17
C ALA A 24 -40.13 -4.90 -9.63
N SER A 25 -40.58 -4.17 -10.65
CA SER A 25 -39.93 -2.93 -11.05
C SER A 25 -40.05 -1.89 -9.94
N LEU A 26 -39.14 -0.92 -9.92
CA LEU A 26 -39.28 0.23 -9.02
C LEU A 26 -40.52 1.06 -9.36
N GLY A 27 -41.01 1.79 -8.36
CA GLY A 27 -42.14 2.71 -8.49
C GLY A 27 -43.46 2.13 -8.00
N TYR A 28 -44.56 2.75 -8.40
CA TYR A 28 -45.90 2.46 -7.88
C TYR A 28 -46.52 1.21 -8.52
N HIS A 29 -47.01 0.32 -7.67
CA HIS A 29 -47.78 -0.87 -8.01
C HIS A 29 -49.14 -0.81 -7.34
N ILE A 30 -50.12 -1.49 -7.93
CA ILE A 30 -51.46 -1.61 -7.35
C ILE A 30 -51.57 -3.00 -6.72
N THR A 31 -51.77 -3.06 -5.41
CA THR A 31 -52.21 -4.29 -4.74
C THR A 31 -53.73 -4.35 -4.82
N ARG A 32 -54.26 -5.51 -5.22
CA ARG A 32 -55.69 -5.75 -5.40
C ARG A 32 -56.12 -6.95 -4.59
N VAL A 33 -57.27 -6.85 -3.97
CA VAL A 33 -57.94 -7.95 -3.28
C VAL A 33 -59.32 -8.14 -3.91
N ARG A 34 -59.71 -9.39 -4.11
CA ARG A 34 -61.01 -9.76 -4.69
C ARG A 34 -61.59 -10.91 -3.87
N ASP A 35 -62.84 -10.78 -3.42
CA ASP A 35 -63.55 -11.85 -2.71
C ASP A 35 -64.28 -12.81 -3.67
N SER A 36 -64.84 -13.90 -3.13
CA SER A 36 -65.58 -14.90 -3.92
C SER A 36 -66.87 -14.39 -4.53
N SER A 37 -67.44 -13.30 -3.99
CA SER A 37 -68.61 -12.61 -4.55
C SER A 37 -68.25 -11.61 -5.65
N GLY A 38 -66.95 -11.45 -5.96
CA GLY A 38 -66.44 -10.55 -6.99
C GLY A 38 -66.24 -9.11 -6.52
N ARG A 39 -66.36 -8.80 -5.22
CA ARG A 39 -66.07 -7.47 -4.69
C ARG A 39 -64.57 -7.24 -4.67
N GLU A 40 -64.14 -6.05 -5.08
CA GLU A 40 -62.72 -5.68 -5.14
C GLU A 40 -62.40 -4.48 -4.27
N SER A 41 -61.16 -4.46 -3.77
CA SER A 41 -60.54 -3.26 -3.21
C SER A 41 -59.08 -3.21 -3.65
N SER A 42 -58.51 -2.02 -3.68
CA SER A 42 -57.12 -1.84 -4.10
C SER A 42 -56.43 -0.72 -3.33
N THR A 43 -55.13 -0.86 -3.13
CA THR A 43 -54.26 0.20 -2.62
C THR A 43 -52.99 0.30 -3.45
N VAL A 44 -52.31 1.45 -3.36
CA VAL A 44 -51.05 1.69 -4.06
C VAL A 44 -49.90 1.35 -3.11
N PHE A 45 -48.90 0.65 -3.64
CA PHE A 45 -47.67 0.30 -2.95
C PHE A 45 -46.48 0.75 -3.79
N GLU A 46 -45.53 1.46 -3.20
CA GLU A 46 -44.30 1.90 -3.88
C GLU A 46 -43.15 0.92 -3.60
N VAL A 47 -42.53 0.42 -4.66
CA VAL A 47 -41.32 -0.40 -4.58
C VAL A 47 -40.11 0.53 -4.72
N THR A 48 -39.33 0.65 -3.66
CA THR A 48 -38.12 1.49 -3.59
C THR A 48 -36.84 0.67 -3.54
N ASN A 49 -35.73 1.25 -3.99
CA ASN A 49 -34.40 0.67 -3.72
C ASN A 49 -33.98 0.91 -2.27
N PRO A 50 -33.27 -0.04 -1.64
CA PRO A 50 -32.59 0.25 -0.40
C PRO A 50 -31.50 1.32 -0.62
N VAL A 51 -31.32 2.17 0.39
CA VAL A 51 -30.34 3.25 0.39
C VAL A 51 -29.18 2.81 1.27
N SER A 52 -27.95 3.05 0.80
CA SER A 52 -26.75 2.68 1.52
C SER A 52 -25.74 3.83 1.61
N SER A 53 -24.91 3.78 2.64
CA SER A 53 -23.81 4.71 2.86
C SER A 53 -22.63 4.01 3.51
N ILE A 54 -21.42 4.48 3.21
CA ILE A 54 -20.17 3.97 3.76
C ILE A 54 -19.28 5.14 4.21
N LYS A 55 -18.64 5.01 5.38
CA LYS A 55 -17.63 5.97 5.85
C LYS A 55 -16.49 5.26 6.61
N PRO A 56 -15.22 5.59 6.33
CA PRO A 56 -14.76 6.42 5.21
C PRO A 56 -14.91 5.70 3.85
N LEU A 57 -14.90 6.47 2.75
CA LEU A 57 -14.91 5.92 1.37
C LEU A 57 -13.54 5.37 0.94
N ALA A 58 -12.49 5.64 1.73
CA ALA A 58 -11.15 5.13 1.50
C ALA A 58 -10.43 4.87 2.84
N GLY A 59 -9.56 3.88 2.88
CA GLY A 59 -8.74 3.56 4.07
C GLY A 59 -7.66 2.53 3.75
N THR A 60 -6.71 2.36 4.65
CA THR A 60 -5.71 1.29 4.55
C THR A 60 -6.25 -0.01 5.13
N VAL A 61 -5.62 -1.14 4.84
CA VAL A 61 -5.86 -2.40 5.57
C VAL A 61 -5.82 -2.16 7.09
N GLY A 62 -6.78 -2.74 7.81
CA GLY A 62 -6.99 -2.55 9.25
C GLY A 62 -7.77 -1.29 9.63
N SER A 63 -8.04 -0.36 8.70
CA SER A 63 -8.88 0.80 9.00
C SER A 63 -10.32 0.37 9.25
N ARG A 64 -10.98 1.03 10.20
CA ARG A 64 -12.37 0.80 10.56
C ARG A 64 -13.32 1.48 9.57
N VAL A 65 -14.32 0.75 9.11
CA VAL A 65 -15.33 1.20 8.15
C VAL A 65 -16.71 0.97 8.73
N GLN A 66 -17.58 1.97 8.59
CA GLN A 66 -18.99 1.89 8.93
C GLN A 66 -19.83 1.84 7.66
N VAL A 67 -20.77 0.88 7.59
CA VAL A 67 -21.77 0.77 6.52
C VAL A 67 -23.16 0.88 7.14
N SER A 68 -23.99 1.76 6.59
CA SER A 68 -25.40 1.91 6.99
C SER A 68 -26.31 1.71 5.80
N VAL A 69 -27.34 0.88 5.97
CA VAL A 69 -28.34 0.57 4.94
C VAL A 69 -29.75 0.68 5.51
N THR A 70 -30.67 1.22 4.72
CA THR A 70 -32.10 1.35 5.03
C THR A 70 -32.95 0.89 3.85
N GLY A 71 -34.17 0.42 4.11
CA GLY A 71 -35.08 -0.08 3.06
C GLY A 71 -34.86 -1.56 2.72
N LEU A 72 -34.18 -2.31 3.59
CA LEU A 72 -34.13 -3.77 3.53
C LEU A 72 -35.45 -4.37 4.03
N THR A 73 -35.75 -5.62 3.65
CA THR A 73 -36.85 -6.38 4.28
C THR A 73 -36.56 -6.50 5.78
N PRO A 74 -37.47 -6.05 6.67
CA PRO A 74 -37.30 -6.12 8.12
C PRO A 74 -37.06 -7.55 8.63
N GLU A 75 -36.36 -7.67 9.76
CA GLU A 75 -36.15 -8.94 10.49
C GLU A 75 -35.65 -10.11 9.61
N THR A 76 -34.95 -9.78 8.52
CA THR A 76 -34.46 -10.74 7.55
C THR A 76 -32.95 -10.88 7.66
N PHE A 77 -32.44 -12.11 7.47
CA PHE A 77 -31.01 -12.38 7.42
C PHE A 77 -30.41 -12.01 6.06
N TYR A 78 -29.20 -11.46 6.07
CA TYR A 78 -28.39 -11.12 4.91
C TYR A 78 -26.97 -11.64 5.09
N THR A 79 -26.26 -11.80 3.98
CA THR A 79 -24.82 -12.06 3.96
C THR A 79 -24.10 -10.81 3.46
N VAL A 80 -23.00 -10.42 4.10
CA VAL A 80 -22.19 -9.26 3.71
C VAL A 80 -20.84 -9.73 3.21
N LYS A 81 -20.48 -9.31 2.00
CA LYS A 81 -19.23 -9.67 1.34
C LYS A 81 -18.45 -8.44 0.93
N ILE A 82 -17.12 -8.56 0.89
CA ILE A 82 -16.22 -7.66 0.17
C ILE A 82 -15.60 -8.46 -0.96
N ASN A 83 -15.87 -8.08 -2.20
CA ASN A 83 -15.61 -8.92 -3.37
C ASN A 83 -16.18 -10.33 -3.09
N ASP A 84 -15.33 -11.37 -3.03
CA ASP A 84 -15.74 -12.75 -2.74
C ASP A 84 -15.53 -13.17 -1.27
N LEU A 85 -14.95 -12.32 -0.44
CA LEU A 85 -14.71 -12.59 0.98
C LEU A 85 -15.98 -12.30 1.79
N THR A 86 -16.50 -13.31 2.49
CA THR A 86 -17.61 -13.14 3.44
C THR A 86 -17.12 -12.50 4.73
N ILE A 87 -17.65 -11.32 5.06
CA ILE A 87 -17.36 -10.60 6.31
C ILE A 87 -18.37 -10.98 7.39
N TYR A 88 -19.66 -10.94 7.04
CA TYR A 88 -20.74 -11.40 7.89
C TYR A 88 -21.52 -12.50 7.17
N PRO A 89 -21.44 -13.77 7.62
CA PRO A 89 -22.21 -14.85 6.99
C PRO A 89 -23.70 -14.68 7.23
N PHE A 90 -24.09 -14.17 8.41
CA PHE A 90 -25.46 -13.92 8.81
C PHE A 90 -25.56 -12.62 9.58
N VAL A 91 -26.33 -11.67 9.07
CA VAL A 91 -26.68 -10.45 9.80
C VAL A 91 -28.15 -10.10 9.58
N MET A 92 -28.86 -9.78 10.66
CA MET A 92 -30.30 -9.52 10.60
C MET A 92 -30.57 -8.02 10.56
N SER A 93 -31.39 -7.56 9.62
CA SER A 93 -31.93 -6.20 9.64
C SER A 93 -32.89 -6.03 10.82
N ASN A 94 -33.01 -4.83 11.37
CA ASN A 94 -33.97 -4.57 12.44
C ASN A 94 -35.43 -4.51 11.93
N ALA A 95 -36.37 -4.28 12.86
CA ALA A 95 -37.81 -4.15 12.58
C ALA A 95 -38.18 -3.01 11.59
N ASN A 96 -37.26 -2.07 11.35
CA ASN A 96 -37.44 -0.97 10.39
C ASN A 96 -36.67 -1.20 9.08
N GLY A 97 -36.14 -2.41 8.84
CA GLY A 97 -35.39 -2.69 7.61
C GLY A 97 -34.05 -1.94 7.54
N LYS A 98 -33.46 -1.62 8.70
CA LYS A 98 -32.16 -0.96 8.81
C LYS A 98 -31.08 -1.95 9.23
N LEU A 99 -29.90 -1.76 8.66
CA LEU A 99 -28.69 -2.49 9.01
C LEU A 99 -27.52 -1.49 9.21
N ASN A 100 -26.80 -1.61 10.32
CA ASN A 100 -25.56 -0.88 10.56
C ASN A 100 -24.46 -1.89 10.84
N LEU A 101 -23.34 -1.77 10.14
CA LEU A 101 -22.21 -2.68 10.22
C LEU A 101 -20.95 -1.87 10.48
N GLU A 102 -20.02 -2.49 11.20
CA GLU A 102 -18.71 -1.91 11.46
C GLU A 102 -17.65 -3.01 11.47
N PHE A 103 -16.66 -2.89 10.59
CA PHE A 103 -15.59 -3.87 10.45
C PHE A 103 -14.27 -3.20 10.06
N GLU A 104 -13.17 -3.92 10.22
CA GLU A 104 -11.85 -3.49 9.75
C GLU A 104 -11.62 -3.96 8.32
N ILE A 105 -11.02 -3.11 7.47
CA ILE A 105 -10.65 -3.48 6.10
C ILE A 105 -9.71 -4.69 6.16
N PRO A 106 -10.09 -5.85 5.59
CA PRO A 106 -9.24 -7.04 5.61
C PRO A 106 -8.03 -6.87 4.69
N PRO A 107 -7.06 -7.80 4.71
CA PRO A 107 -5.94 -7.79 3.76
C PRO A 107 -6.43 -7.83 2.32
N LEU A 108 -6.43 -6.67 1.66
CA LEU A 108 -6.86 -6.47 0.29
C LEU A 108 -5.77 -5.70 -0.47
N PRO A 109 -5.58 -5.94 -1.78
CA PRO A 109 -4.74 -5.11 -2.63
C PRO A 109 -5.16 -3.64 -2.62
N ASN A 110 -4.28 -2.76 -3.08
CA ASN A 110 -4.68 -1.38 -3.32
C ASN A 110 -5.67 -1.29 -4.50
N GLY A 111 -6.60 -0.34 -4.41
CA GLY A 111 -7.57 -0.07 -5.46
C GLY A 111 -9.02 -0.09 -4.98
N THR A 112 -9.94 -0.18 -5.94
CA THR A 112 -11.38 -0.15 -5.67
C THR A 112 -11.92 -1.56 -5.40
N HIS A 113 -12.66 -1.68 -4.31
CA HIS A 113 -13.33 -2.92 -3.87
C HIS A 113 -14.83 -2.70 -3.72
N GLU A 114 -15.60 -3.78 -3.84
CA GLU A 114 -17.07 -3.75 -3.74
C GLU A 114 -17.55 -4.47 -2.48
N ILE A 115 -18.35 -3.77 -1.67
CA ILE A 115 -19.15 -4.38 -0.60
C ILE A 115 -20.50 -4.78 -1.20
N ARG A 116 -20.88 -6.05 -1.02
CA ARG A 116 -22.17 -6.61 -1.41
C ARG A 116 -22.97 -7.02 -0.19
N ILE A 117 -24.24 -6.61 -0.13
CA ILE A 117 -25.22 -7.17 0.79
C ILE A 117 -26.11 -8.09 -0.01
N VAL A 118 -26.11 -9.36 0.35
CA VAL A 118 -26.71 -10.45 -0.42
C VAL A 118 -27.92 -10.96 0.33
N TYR A 119 -29.07 -10.98 -0.34
CA TYR A 119 -30.27 -11.65 0.15
C TYR A 119 -30.08 -13.16 0.03
N PRO A 120 -30.40 -13.95 1.07
CA PRO A 120 -30.15 -15.39 1.07
C PRO A 120 -31.10 -16.11 0.11
N ALA A 121 -30.64 -17.23 -0.43
CA ALA A 121 -31.52 -18.12 -1.16
C ALA A 121 -32.65 -18.59 -0.22
N THR A 122 -33.90 -18.45 -0.67
CA THR A 122 -35.08 -18.72 0.15
C THR A 122 -36.02 -19.65 -0.60
N LEU A 123 -36.46 -20.72 0.07
CA LEU A 123 -37.49 -21.59 -0.47
C LEU A 123 -38.87 -21.04 -0.11
N ILE A 124 -39.64 -20.60 -1.10
CA ILE A 124 -41.04 -20.24 -0.89
C ILE A 124 -41.92 -21.43 -1.25
N ARG A 125 -42.81 -21.80 -0.32
CA ARG A 125 -43.84 -22.82 -0.52
C ARG A 125 -45.16 -22.12 -0.84
N TYR A 126 -45.74 -22.43 -1.99
CA TYR A 126 -47.06 -21.93 -2.39
C TYR A 126 -47.97 -23.10 -2.73
N GLU A 127 -48.98 -23.33 -1.88
CA GLU A 127 -50.09 -24.31 -1.99
C GLU A 127 -49.67 -25.75 -2.40
N ASP A 128 -49.06 -25.96 -3.58
CA ASP A 128 -48.54 -27.24 -4.09
C ASP A 128 -47.18 -27.15 -4.85
N THR A 129 -46.48 -26.01 -4.81
CA THR A 129 -45.19 -25.81 -5.50
C THR A 129 -44.10 -25.25 -4.60
N ASN A 130 -42.90 -25.82 -4.70
CA ASN A 130 -41.69 -25.26 -4.12
C ASN A 130 -41.03 -24.36 -5.17
N ARG A 131 -40.83 -23.08 -4.84
CA ARG A 131 -40.04 -22.16 -5.65
C ARG A 131 -38.80 -21.74 -4.87
N ILE A 132 -37.64 -21.82 -5.51
CA ILE A 132 -36.39 -21.30 -4.96
C ILE A 132 -36.24 -19.86 -5.44
N ILE A 133 -36.07 -18.95 -4.50
CA ILE A 133 -35.44 -17.66 -4.73
C ILE A 133 -33.95 -17.89 -4.60
N GLU A 134 -33.22 -17.70 -5.69
CA GLU A 134 -31.76 -17.67 -5.65
C GLU A 134 -31.26 -16.45 -4.89
N SER A 135 -30.06 -16.54 -4.32
CA SER A 135 -29.44 -15.39 -3.68
C SER A 135 -29.13 -14.29 -4.70
N PHE A 136 -29.29 -13.04 -4.32
CA PHE A 136 -28.96 -11.90 -5.20
C PHE A 136 -28.40 -10.72 -4.40
N ASP A 137 -27.62 -9.88 -5.08
CA ASP A 137 -27.03 -8.67 -4.50
C ASP A 137 -28.11 -7.59 -4.39
N VAL A 138 -28.44 -7.18 -3.17
CA VAL A 138 -29.43 -6.12 -2.89
C VAL A 138 -28.77 -4.75 -2.90
N ILE A 139 -27.52 -4.67 -2.46
CA ILE A 139 -26.72 -3.45 -2.39
C ILE A 139 -25.31 -3.76 -2.89
N LYS A 140 -24.76 -2.83 -3.66
CA LYS A 140 -23.35 -2.79 -4.09
C LYS A 140 -22.78 -1.41 -3.77
N ILE A 141 -21.70 -1.36 -3.01
CA ILE A 141 -21.05 -0.11 -2.59
C ILE A 141 -19.56 -0.22 -2.88
N SER A 142 -19.01 0.76 -3.59
CA SER A 142 -17.56 0.81 -3.83
C SER A 142 -16.82 1.60 -2.75
N PHE A 143 -15.62 1.15 -2.40
CA PHE A 143 -14.69 1.86 -1.53
C PHE A 143 -13.25 1.60 -1.98
N ASN A 144 -12.33 2.47 -1.57
CA ASN A 144 -10.93 2.36 -1.97
C ASN A 144 -10.04 1.86 -0.83
N VAL A 145 -9.26 0.83 -1.10
CA VAL A 145 -8.15 0.41 -0.25
C VAL A 145 -6.91 1.16 -0.72
N LEU A 146 -6.32 1.94 0.18
CA LEU A 146 -5.09 2.69 -0.05
C LEU A 146 -3.89 1.83 0.32
N ASP A 147 -2.77 2.03 -0.37
CA ASP A 147 -1.49 1.49 0.08
C ASP A 147 -1.20 2.02 1.48
N GLY A 148 -1.09 1.10 2.44
CA GLY A 148 -0.58 1.44 3.76
C GLY A 148 0.86 1.91 3.60
N VAL A 149 1.16 3.14 4.01
CA VAL A 149 2.56 3.55 4.14
C VAL A 149 3.14 2.70 5.27
N VAL A 150 3.90 1.65 4.94
CA VAL A 150 4.62 0.84 5.93
C VAL A 150 5.79 1.68 6.44
N LEU A 151 5.47 2.68 7.27
CA LEU A 151 6.44 3.65 7.75
C LEU A 151 7.46 2.95 8.66
N SER A 152 7.03 2.18 9.65
CA SER A 152 7.95 1.73 10.71
C SER A 152 9.03 0.75 10.23
N SER A 153 8.68 -0.32 9.51
CA SER A 153 9.67 -1.33 9.12
C SER A 153 10.60 -0.84 7.99
N SER A 154 10.06 -0.08 7.04
CA SER A 154 10.85 0.54 5.98
C SER A 154 11.73 1.66 6.53
N LEU A 155 11.23 2.54 7.41
CA LEU A 155 12.07 3.54 8.06
C LEU A 155 13.16 2.91 8.92
N ASN A 156 12.88 1.83 9.65
CA ASN A 156 13.91 1.15 10.45
C ASN A 156 15.01 0.57 9.56
N LYS A 157 14.64 -0.07 8.44
CA LYS A 157 15.62 -0.54 7.44
C LYS A 157 16.41 0.62 6.83
N THR A 158 15.76 1.74 6.51
CA THR A 158 16.43 2.94 6.00
C THR A 158 17.35 3.56 7.07
N LEU A 159 16.94 3.56 8.33
CA LEU A 159 17.74 4.07 9.45
C LEU A 159 18.97 3.19 9.69
N ASP A 160 18.82 1.87 9.61
CA ASP A 160 19.91 0.93 9.79
C ASP A 160 20.92 1.00 8.63
N THR A 161 20.43 1.07 7.39
CA THR A 161 21.30 1.31 6.22
C THR A 161 22.01 2.67 6.30
N LEU A 162 21.36 3.73 6.78
CA LEU A 162 22.02 5.03 7.01
C LEU A 162 23.11 4.97 8.09
N LYS A 163 22.91 4.18 9.16
CA LYS A 163 23.97 3.95 10.17
C LYS A 163 25.17 3.24 9.54
N GLU A 164 24.94 2.17 8.78
CA GLU A 164 26.01 1.42 8.10
C GLU A 164 26.81 2.29 7.12
N VAL A 165 26.11 3.11 6.33
CA VAL A 165 26.75 4.08 5.41
C VAL A 165 27.58 5.09 6.20
N ARG A 166 27.07 5.61 7.32
CA ARG A 166 27.83 6.53 8.19
C ARG A 166 29.10 5.88 8.75
N TYR A 167 29.02 4.64 9.23
CA TYR A 167 30.20 3.91 9.71
C TYR A 167 31.24 3.69 8.62
N SER A 168 30.77 3.27 7.43
CA SER A 168 31.64 3.08 6.27
C SER A 168 32.32 4.37 5.85
N LEU A 169 31.59 5.49 5.84
CA LEU A 169 32.14 6.80 5.51
C LEU A 169 33.25 7.21 6.49
N HIS A 170 33.03 7.06 7.79
CA HIS A 170 34.04 7.38 8.81
C HIS A 170 35.34 6.56 8.62
N ASN A 171 35.23 5.28 8.28
CA ASN A 171 36.38 4.41 8.01
C ASN A 171 37.13 4.79 6.71
N VAL A 172 36.40 5.26 5.69
CA VAL A 172 37.03 5.77 4.46
C VAL A 172 37.77 7.07 4.75
N THR A 173 37.17 7.99 5.50
CA THR A 173 37.81 9.25 5.88
C THR A 173 39.09 9.01 6.69
N SER A 174 39.07 8.11 7.69
CA SER A 174 40.27 7.83 8.49
C SER A 174 41.41 7.21 7.67
N LYS A 175 41.09 6.35 6.69
CA LYS A 175 42.08 5.81 5.74
C LYS A 175 42.64 6.90 4.83
N ALA A 176 41.80 7.83 4.37
CA ALA A 176 42.23 8.96 3.56
C ALA A 176 43.22 9.85 4.33
N ASP A 177 42.90 10.19 5.59
CA ASP A 177 43.78 10.99 6.46
C ASP A 177 45.13 10.30 6.69
N SER A 178 45.12 8.98 6.93
CA SER A 178 46.35 8.18 7.07
C SER A 178 47.20 8.17 5.79
N LEU A 179 46.55 8.08 4.62
CA LEU A 179 47.25 8.17 3.35
C LEU A 179 47.85 9.55 3.14
N GLU A 180 47.11 10.61 3.44
CA GLU A 180 47.57 11.99 3.30
C GLU A 180 48.82 12.23 4.16
N TYR A 181 48.84 11.73 5.39
CA TYR A 181 50.03 11.77 6.24
C TYR A 181 51.22 11.05 5.61
N ARG A 182 51.02 9.84 5.08
CA ARG A 182 52.09 9.06 4.43
C ARG A 182 52.64 9.73 3.18
N VAL A 183 51.78 10.38 2.38
CA VAL A 183 52.21 11.13 1.19
C VAL A 183 53.08 12.31 1.61
N ARG A 184 52.68 13.08 2.63
CA ARG A 184 53.50 14.20 3.15
C ARG A 184 54.86 13.73 3.67
N ASP A 185 54.92 12.61 4.39
CA ASP A 185 56.19 12.03 4.86
C ASP A 185 57.11 11.63 3.69
N LEU A 186 56.55 11.04 2.64
CA LEU A 186 57.28 10.68 1.43
C LEU A 186 57.79 11.91 0.67
N GLU A 187 56.97 12.96 0.54
CA GLU A 187 57.38 14.23 -0.06
C GLU A 187 58.54 14.87 0.71
N GLN A 188 58.49 14.84 2.05
CA GLN A 188 59.59 15.34 2.88
C GLN A 188 60.87 14.53 2.68
N LYS A 189 60.79 13.20 2.68
CA LYS A 189 61.95 12.32 2.42
C LYS A 189 62.55 12.58 1.05
N LEU A 190 61.72 12.69 0.00
CA LEU A 190 62.16 13.01 -1.35
C LEU A 190 62.91 14.34 -1.41
N ASN A 191 62.39 15.38 -0.74
CA ASN A 191 63.05 16.68 -0.66
C ASN A 191 64.42 16.59 0.03
N THR A 192 64.52 15.85 1.13
CA THR A 192 65.81 15.64 1.82
C THR A 192 66.80 14.92 0.92
N THR A 193 66.41 13.82 0.28
CA THR A 193 67.28 13.07 -0.65
C THR A 193 67.73 13.94 -1.83
N ASN A 194 66.85 14.77 -2.37
CA ASN A 194 67.22 15.71 -3.44
C ASN A 194 68.28 16.74 -2.97
N GLN A 195 68.18 17.25 -1.74
CA GLN A 195 69.19 18.16 -1.17
C GLN A 195 70.54 17.46 -0.96
N GLU A 196 70.53 16.22 -0.49
CA GLU A 196 71.76 15.41 -0.36
C GLU A 196 72.42 15.19 -1.73
N LEU A 197 71.64 14.85 -2.77
CA LEU A 197 72.16 14.66 -4.12
C LEU A 197 72.77 15.95 -4.71
N ILE A 198 72.12 17.10 -4.50
CA ILE A 198 72.66 18.41 -4.89
C ILE A 198 74.02 18.65 -4.22
N THR A 199 74.13 18.35 -2.93
CA THR A 199 75.37 18.51 -2.15
C THR A 199 76.48 17.61 -2.68
N VAL A 200 76.20 16.34 -2.93
CA VAL A 200 77.17 15.39 -3.52
C VAL A 200 77.61 15.82 -4.91
N ARG A 201 76.66 16.25 -5.77
CA ARG A 201 76.99 16.75 -7.11
C ARG A 201 77.91 17.98 -7.04
N SER A 202 77.66 18.89 -6.12
CA SER A 202 78.52 20.05 -5.87
C SER A 202 79.93 19.61 -5.50
N PHE A 203 80.06 18.68 -4.56
CA PHE A 203 81.36 18.12 -4.14
C PHE A 203 82.14 17.47 -5.29
N ILE A 204 81.47 16.63 -6.10
CA ILE A 204 82.10 15.98 -7.27
C ILE A 204 82.56 17.04 -8.28
N THR A 205 81.76 18.08 -8.52
CA THR A 205 82.10 19.16 -9.46
C THR A 205 83.37 19.88 -8.99
N VAL A 206 83.48 20.21 -7.70
CA VAL A 206 84.69 20.81 -7.12
C VAL A 206 85.89 19.87 -7.23
N LEU A 207 85.72 18.59 -6.91
CA LEU A 207 86.79 17.59 -7.01
C LEU A 207 87.34 17.48 -8.43
N LEU A 208 86.46 17.44 -9.45
CA LEU A 208 86.86 17.41 -10.85
C LEU A 208 87.66 18.65 -11.26
N ILE A 209 87.26 19.84 -10.80
CA ILE A 209 88.01 21.08 -11.02
C ILE A 209 89.40 20.99 -10.40
N VAL A 210 89.53 20.48 -9.17
CA VAL A 210 90.83 20.31 -8.49
C VAL A 210 91.74 19.34 -9.24
N ILE A 211 91.22 18.17 -9.65
CA ILE A 211 91.97 17.17 -10.43
C ILE A 211 92.45 17.78 -11.76
N PHE A 212 91.60 18.54 -12.44
CA PHE A 212 91.96 19.23 -13.68
C PHE A 212 93.11 20.22 -13.48
N ILE A 213 93.03 21.07 -12.45
CA ILE A 213 94.09 22.04 -12.11
C ILE A 213 95.41 21.32 -11.80
N LEU A 214 95.38 20.26 -10.99
CA LEU A 214 96.57 19.45 -10.67
C LEU A 214 97.19 18.83 -11.93
N GLY A 215 96.37 18.31 -12.84
CA GLY A 215 96.81 17.78 -14.12
C GLY A 215 97.54 18.82 -14.98
N VAL A 216 96.99 20.04 -15.09
CA VAL A 216 97.63 21.15 -15.81
C VAL A 216 98.97 21.51 -15.18
N LEU A 217 99.04 21.64 -13.85
CA LEU A 217 100.28 21.93 -13.11
C LEU A 217 101.36 20.87 -13.36
N LEU A 218 100.99 19.59 -13.36
CA LEU A 218 101.92 18.48 -13.65
C LEU A 218 102.51 18.60 -15.06
N ILE A 219 101.66 18.88 -16.06
CA ILE A 219 102.08 19.05 -17.46
C ILE A 219 103.04 20.25 -17.59
N VAL A 220 102.72 21.39 -16.97
CA VAL A 220 103.59 22.58 -16.98
C VAL A 220 104.93 22.28 -16.32
N SER A 221 104.93 21.61 -15.16
CA SER A 221 106.15 21.21 -14.45
C SER A 221 107.05 20.31 -15.32
N LEU A 222 106.44 19.32 -15.99
CA LEU A 222 107.15 18.43 -16.89
C LEU A 222 107.75 19.18 -18.10
N ALA A 223 107.01 20.14 -18.67
CA ALA A 223 107.49 20.97 -19.77
C ALA A 223 108.69 21.84 -19.37
N ILE A 224 108.65 22.47 -18.19
CA ILE A 224 109.77 23.27 -17.64
C ILE A 224 111.01 22.39 -17.44
N PHE A 225 110.82 21.16 -16.94
CA PHE A 225 111.92 20.22 -16.73
C PHE A 225 112.59 19.80 -18.06
N ILE A 226 111.80 19.57 -19.12
CA ILE A 226 112.32 19.22 -20.45
C ILE A 226 113.11 20.37 -21.07
N VAL A 227 112.66 21.63 -20.94
CA VAL A 227 113.33 22.80 -21.54
C VAL A 227 114.67 23.14 -20.84
N LYS A 228 114.82 22.80 -19.56
CA LYS A 228 116.06 23.08 -18.79
C LYS A 228 117.19 22.06 -19.02
N ARG A 229 116.97 21.04 -19.85
CA ARG A 229 117.92 19.95 -20.11
C ARG A 229 118.46 20.02 -21.53
#